data_AF-K6Y0P4-F1
#
_entry.id   AF-K6Y0P4-F1
#
_cell.length_a   1.000
_cell.length_b   1.000
_cell.length_c   1.000
_cell.angle_alpha   90.00
_cell.angle_beta   90.00
_cell.angle_gamma   90.00
#
_symmetry.space_group_name_H-M   'P 1'
#
loop_
_entity.id
_entity.type
_entity.pdbx_description
1 polymer ?
#
loop_
_entity_poly.entity_id
_entity_poly.type
_entity_poly.pdbx_seq_one_letter_code
_entity_poly.pdbx_strand_id
1 'polypeptide(L)' 'MMNLLKANCGNVDRIIRALLSVALLLYCVFFWESIGDVFLQSIILIFSILNLISTTIGWCPIYQLANINTCKSDFK' A
#
# COMPACT_ATOMS: atom_id res chain seq x y z
N MET A 1 7.38 16.44 -12.55
CA MET A 1 6.78 15.26 -11.89
C MET A 1 7.94 14.43 -11.34
N MET A 2 7.97 14.18 -10.04
CA MET A 2 9.15 13.72 -9.31
C MET A 2 9.54 12.28 -9.71
N ASN A 3 10.50 12.12 -10.63
CA ASN A 3 11.09 10.84 -11.02
C ASN A 3 12.11 10.35 -9.97
N LEU A 4 11.69 10.12 -8.72
CA LEU A 4 12.62 9.66 -7.68
C LEU A 4 12.85 8.15 -7.70
N LEU A 5 11.90 7.34 -8.21
CA LEU A 5 11.95 5.88 -8.11
C LEU A 5 11.30 5.21 -9.35
N LYS A 6 11.89 4.10 -9.81
CA LYS A 6 11.33 3.32 -10.94
C LYS A 6 10.03 2.66 -10.49
N ALA A 7 8.91 3.05 -11.10
CA ALA A 7 7.61 2.47 -10.79
C ALA A 7 7.61 0.94 -10.97
N ASN A 8 7.11 0.23 -9.96
CA ASN A 8 7.00 -1.24 -9.93
C ASN A 8 5.59 -1.74 -9.60
N CYS A 9 4.65 -0.83 -9.32
CA CYS A 9 3.26 -1.13 -9.04
C CYS A 9 2.38 -0.72 -10.22
N GLY A 10 1.80 -1.69 -10.93
CA GLY A 10 0.87 -1.45 -12.03
C GLY A 10 -0.49 -0.90 -11.58
N ASN A 11 -1.33 -0.46 -12.52
CA ASN A 11 -2.63 0.15 -12.19
C ASN A 11 -3.55 -0.77 -11.38
N VAL A 12 -3.61 -2.06 -11.72
CA VAL A 12 -4.42 -3.05 -10.98
C VAL A 12 -3.92 -3.19 -9.54
N ASP A 13 -2.61 -3.31 -9.36
CA ASP A 13 -1.97 -3.40 -8.04
C ASP A 13 -2.25 -2.16 -7.19
N ARG A 14 -2.14 -0.97 -7.80
CA ARG A 14 -2.45 0.32 -7.15
C ARG A 14 -3.92 0.40 -6.71
N ILE A 15 -4.87 -0.07 -7.53
CA ILE A 15 -6.29 -0.06 -7.16
C ILE A 15 -6.54 -0.99 -5.97
N ILE A 16 -6.03 -2.23 -6.02
CA ILE A 16 -6.20 -3.21 -4.93
C ILE A 16 -5.58 -2.67 -3.64
N ARG A 17 -4.38 -2.09 -3.72
CA ARG A 17 -3.68 -1.50 -2.57
C ARG A 17 -4.40 -0.27 -2.02
N ALA A 18 -4.97 0.59 -2.86
CA ALA A 18 -5.79 1.70 -2.42
C ALA A 18 -7.02 1.21 -1.63
N LEU A 19 -7.76 0.24 -2.18
CA LEU A 19 -8.95 -0.32 -1.54
C LEU A 19 -8.61 -0.97 -0.20
N LEU A 20 -7.56 -1.79 -0.14
CA LEU A 20 -7.10 -2.41 1.10
C LEU A 20 -6.67 -1.37 2.14
N SER A 21 -5.89 -0.37 1.74
CA SER A 21 -5.39 0.67 2.65
C SER A 21 -6.53 1.49 3.23
N VAL A 22 -7.51 1.86 2.40
CA VAL A 22 -8.71 2.60 2.85
C VAL A 22 -9.55 1.73 3.78
N ALA A 23 -9.78 0.46 3.43
CA ALA A 23 -10.55 -0.45 4.28
C ALA A 23 -9.90 -0.65 5.66
N LEU A 24 -8.58 -0.84 5.71
CA LEU A 24 -7.85 -0.99 6.98
C LEU A 24 -7.83 0.32 7.79
N LEU A 25 -7.70 1.48 7.15
CA LEU A 25 -7.80 2.78 7.83
C LEU A 25 -9.18 2.97 8.45
N LEU A 26 -10.25 2.72 7.69
CA LEU A 26 -11.62 2.80 8.20
C LEU A 26 -11.85 1.80 9.33
N TYR A 27 -11.34 0.57 9.19
CA TYR A 27 -11.42 -0.43 10.23
C TYR A 27 -10.74 0.00 11.53
N CYS A 28 -9.50 0.52 11.44
CA CYS A 28 -8.79 1.06 12.61
C CYS A 28 -9.54 2.22 13.25
N VAL A 29 -10.08 3.17 12.46
CA VAL A 29 -10.74 4.37 12.99
C VAL A 29 -12.09 4.05 13.63
N PHE A 30 -12.92 3.22 13.00
CA PHE A 30 -14.29 2.95 13.45
C PHE A 30 -14.41 1.74 14.38
N PHE A 31 -13.49 0.78 14.31
CA PHE A 31 -13.51 -0.47 15.09
C PHE A 31 -12.26 -0.62 15.95
N TRP A 32 -11.72 0.50 16.44
CA TRP A 32 -10.52 0.54 17.27
C TRP A 32 -10.56 -0.47 18.43
N GLU A 33 -11.65 -0.49 19.19
CA GLU A 33 -11.84 -1.38 20.34
C GLU A 33 -11.86 -2.88 19.97
N SER A 34 -12.27 -3.22 18.74
CA SER A 34 -12.35 -4.61 18.27
C SER A 34 -10.98 -5.24 18.00
N ILE A 35 -9.93 -4.44 17.84
CA ILE A 35 -8.56 -4.94 17.58
C ILE A 35 -7.89 -5.42 18.89
N GLY A 36 -8.33 -4.88 20.03
CA GLY A 36 -7.90 -5.27 21.37
C GLY A 36 -6.54 -4.70 21.79
N ASP A 37 -5.48 -4.97 21.01
CA ASP A 37 -4.10 -4.62 21.37
C ASP A 37 -3.58 -3.35 20.66
N VAL A 38 -3.03 -2.42 21.44
CA VAL A 38 -2.50 -1.13 20.96
C VAL A 38 -1.30 -1.31 20.04
N PHE A 39 -0.46 -2.32 20.30
CA PHE A 39 0.68 -2.61 19.45
C PHE A 39 0.22 -3.10 18.06
N LEU A 40 -0.74 -4.01 18.01
CA LEU A 40 -1.34 -4.45 16.75
C LEU A 40 -2.05 -3.31 16.01
N GLN A 41 -2.83 -2.47 16.71
CA GLN A 41 -3.48 -1.28 16.12
C GLN A 41 -2.46 -0.36 15.46
N SER A 42 -1.34 -0.08 16.13
CA SER A 42 -0.28 0.79 15.64
C SER A 42 0.36 0.24 14.36
N ILE A 43 0.62 -1.07 14.30
CA ILE A 43 1.17 -1.73 13.10
C ILE A 43 0.19 -1.62 11.93
N ILE A 44 -1.09 -1.92 12.15
CA ILE A 44 -2.10 -1.86 11.09
C ILE A 44 -2.22 -0.42 10.56
N LEU A 45 -2.25 0.57 11.45
CA LEU A 45 -2.35 1.98 11.07
C LEU A 45 -1.15 2.44 10.26
N ILE A 46 0.08 2.17 10.74
CA ILE A 46 1.33 2.53 10.06
C ILE A 46 1.39 1.83 8.69
N PHE A 47 1.09 0.54 8.64
CA PHE A 47 1.09 -0.23 7.40
C PHE A 47 0.11 0.36 6.39
N SER A 48 -1.11 0.70 6.82
CA SER A 48 -2.15 1.24 5.95
C SER A 48 -1.76 2.60 5.37
N ILE A 49 -1.17 3.48 6.19
CA ILE A 49 -0.69 4.79 5.74
C ILE A 49 0.46 4.65 4.75
N LEU A 50 1.47 3.82 5.07
CA LEU A 50 2.63 3.61 4.19
C LEU A 50 2.22 2.94 2.86
N ASN A 51 1.26 2.02 2.89
CA ASN A 51 0.73 1.37 1.70
C ASN A 51 -0.04 2.37 0.81
N LEU A 52 -0.81 3.29 1.41
CA LEU A 52 -1.48 4.36 0.68
C LEU A 52 -0.49 5.32 0.02
N ILE A 53 0.56 5.74 0.73
CA ILE A 53 1.65 6.56 0.17
C ILE A 53 2.35 5.82 -0.97
N SER A 54 2.65 4.54 -0.79
CA SER A 54 3.26 3.71 -1.83
C SER A 54 2.38 3.62 -3.08
N THR A 55 1.06 3.62 -2.90
CA THR A 55 0.08 3.61 -3.99
C THR A 55 0.05 4.92 -4.77
N THR A 56 0.22 6.08 -4.13
CA THR A 56 0.28 7.37 -4.83
C THR A 56 1.59 7.52 -5.61
N ILE A 57 2.71 7.06 -5.06
CA ILE A 57 4.02 7.09 -5.71
C ILE A 57 4.11 6.05 -6.86
N GLY A 58 3.36 4.95 -6.80
CA GLY A 58 3.45 3.86 -7.78
C GLY A 58 4.72 3.01 -7.61
N TRP A 59 5.32 3.08 -6.43
CA TRP A 59 6.51 2.33 -6.06
C TRP A 59 6.37 1.72 -4.67
N CYS A 60 6.74 0.45 -4.54
CA CYS A 60 6.82 -0.26 -3.28
C CYS A 60 8.27 -0.71 -2.99
N PRO A 61 8.86 -0.36 -1.83
CA PRO A 61 10.20 -0.79 -1.47
C PRO A 61 10.33 -2.30 -1.37
N ILE A 62 9.30 -2.98 -0.84
CA ILE A 62 9.27 -4.43 -0.67
C ILE A 62 9.33 -5.12 -2.04
N TYR A 63 8.63 -4.59 -3.04
CA TYR A 63 8.68 -5.13 -4.40
C TYR A 63 10.04 -4.87 -5.05
N GLN A 64 10.69 -3.73 -4.76
CA GLN A 64 12.05 -3.50 -5.23
C GLN A 64 13.05 -4.49 -4.62
N LEU A 65 12.95 -4.76 -3.31
CA LEU A 65 13.80 -5.74 -2.62
C LEU A 65 13.56 -7.16 -3.12
N ALA A 66 12.30 -7.50 -3.42
CA ALA A 66 11.91 -8.79 -3.97
C ALA A 66 12.11 -8.90 -5.50
N ASN A 67 12.54 -7.82 -6.17
CA ASN A 67 12.68 -7.73 -7.62
C ASN A 67 11.38 -8.05 -8.41
N ILE A 68 10.23 -7.64 -7.84
CA ILE A 68 8.90 -7.81 -8.42
C ILE A 68 8.49 -6.52 -9.15
N ASN A 69 7.89 -6.67 -10.33
CA ASN A 69 7.26 -5.57 -11.06
C ASN A 69 5.89 -6.01 -11.59
N THR A 70 4.83 -5.36 -11.12
CA THR A 70 3.44 -5.63 -11.53
C THR A 70 2.93 -4.61 -12.55
N CYS A 71 3.76 -3.65 -12.96
CA CYS A 71 3.47 -2.86 -14.14
C CYS A 71 3.28 -3.83 -15.31
N LYS A 72 2.14 -3.74 -16.01
CA LYS A 72 1.99 -4.45 -17.27
C LYS A 72 3.21 -4.11 -18.11
N SER A 73 3.97 -5.12 -18.52
CA SER A 73 4.66 -5.00 -19.79
C SER A 73 3.55 -4.70 -20.79
N ASP A 74 3.59 -3.53 -21.43
CA ASP A 74 2.85 -3.34 -22.66
C ASP A 74 3.18 -4.56 -23.52
N PHE A 75 2.26 -5.52 -23.58
CA PHE A 75 2.26 -6.49 -24.65
C PHE A 75 1.93 -5.63 -25.86
N LYS A 76 3.00 -5.24 -26.55
CA LYS A 76 3.00 -4.53 -27.81
C LYS A 76 2.08 -5.22 -28.81
#